data_AF-A0A6B3QFY7-F1
#
_entry.id   AF-A0A6B3QFY7-F1
#
_cell.length_a   1.000
_cell.length_b   1.000
_cell.length_c   1.000
_cell.angle_alpha   90.00
_cell.angle_beta   90.00
_cell.angle_gamma   90.00
#
_symmetry.space_group_name_H-M   'P 1'
#
loop_
_entity.id
_entity.type
_entity.pdbx_description
1 polymer ?
#
loop_
_entity_poly.entity_id
_entity_poly.type
_entity_poly.pdbx_seq_one_letter_code
_entity_poly.pdbx_strand_id
1 'polypeptide(L)' 'AEDLAEVTSLAGAVREWMSLDPAHKGAATLTPERAIMIDGAMTDVLHGEGIAALAGRLPV' A
#
# COMPACT_ATOMS: atom_id res chain seq x y z
N ALA A 1 -22.30 10.47 -12.19
CA ALA A 1 -22.28 9.03 -12.47
C ALA A 1 -20.89 8.73 -12.99
N GLU A 2 -20.04 8.18 -12.15
CA GLU A 2 -18.82 7.48 -12.55
C GLU A 2 -18.53 6.48 -11.42
N ASP A 3 -19.23 5.35 -11.53
CA ASP A 3 -18.83 4.08 -10.92
C ASP A 3 -17.48 3.70 -11.52
N LEU A 4 -16.39 4.06 -10.83
CA LEU A 4 -15.08 3.47 -11.09
C LEU A 4 -14.91 2.30 -10.12
N ALA A 5 -15.50 1.16 -10.46
CA ALA A 5 -14.95 -0.09 -9.96
C ALA A 5 -13.64 -0.35 -10.73
N GLU A 6 -12.57 -0.76 -10.04
CA GLU A 6 -11.23 -1.21 -10.52
C GLU A 6 -10.10 -0.27 -10.02
N VAL A 7 -9.13 -0.67 -9.19
CA VAL A 7 -8.54 -1.95 -8.76
C VAL A 7 -8.18 -1.80 -7.27
N THR A 8 -8.08 -2.89 -6.49
CA THR A 8 -7.71 -2.96 -5.04
C THR A 8 -7.16 -1.64 -4.47
N SER A 9 -7.98 -0.89 -3.73
CA SER A 9 -7.56 0.36 -3.07
C SER A 9 -6.19 0.15 -2.41
N LEU A 10 -5.25 1.10 -2.52
CA LEU A 10 -3.98 1.03 -1.78
C LEU A 10 -4.22 0.67 -0.31
N ALA A 11 -5.31 1.17 0.28
CA ALA A 11 -5.76 0.81 1.62
C ALA A 11 -6.12 -0.69 1.76
N GLY A 12 -6.78 -1.27 0.77
CA GLY A 12 -7.05 -2.71 0.66
C GLY A 12 -5.77 -3.53 0.54
N ALA A 13 -4.85 -3.16 -0.36
CA ALA A 13 -3.57 -3.85 -0.52
C ALA A 13 -2.71 -3.80 0.76
N VAL A 14 -2.69 -2.66 1.44
CA VAL A 14 -2.01 -2.51 2.74
C VAL A 14 -2.72 -3.34 3.83
N ARG A 15 -4.05 -3.44 3.83
CA ARG A 15 -4.81 -4.29 4.78
C ARG A 15 -4.57 -5.78 4.55
N GLU A 16 -4.49 -6.21 3.29
CA GLU A 16 -4.10 -7.58 2.94
C GLU A 16 -2.67 -7.87 3.40
N TRP A 17 -1.74 -6.94 3.13
CA TRP A 17 -0.37 -7.04 3.63
C TRP A 17 -0.31 -7.14 5.16
N MET A 18 -1.14 -6.39 5.89
CA MET A 18 -1.23 -6.48 7.36
C MET A 18 -1.67 -7.87 7.86
N SER A 19 -2.31 -8.68 7.02
CA SER A 19 -2.78 -10.03 7.37
C SER A 19 -1.74 -11.12 7.08
N LEU A 20 -0.66 -10.79 6.38
CA LEU A 20 0.45 -11.71 6.11
C LEU A 20 1.27 -12.02 7.36
N ASP A 21 1.92 -13.18 7.37
CA ASP A 21 2.94 -13.48 8.39
C ASP A 21 4.20 -12.61 8.20
N PRO A 22 5.07 -12.51 9.23
CA PRO A 22 6.23 -11.62 9.19
C PRO A 22 7.20 -11.88 8.03
N ALA A 23 7.38 -13.14 7.63
CA ALA A 23 8.30 -13.50 6.54
C ALA A 23 7.75 -12.99 5.20
N HIS A 24 6.46 -13.19 4.94
CA HIS A 24 5.81 -12.69 3.74
C HIS A 24 5.67 -11.16 3.75
N LYS A 25 5.44 -10.54 4.91
CA LYS A 25 5.44 -9.07 5.04
C LYS A 25 6.77 -8.44 4.63
N GLY A 26 7.88 -9.03 5.08
CA GLY A 26 9.23 -8.56 4.76
C GLY A 26 9.60 -8.72 3.28
N ALA A 27 9.08 -9.75 2.62
CA ALA A 27 9.31 -10.01 1.20
C ALA A 27 8.33 -9.26 0.27
N ALA A 28 7.25 -8.69 0.80
CA ALA A 28 6.21 -8.08 0.00
C ALA A 28 6.67 -6.78 -0.68
N THR A 29 6.18 -6.59 -1.90
CA THR A 29 6.34 -5.35 -2.66
C THR A 29 4.97 -4.88 -3.12
N LEU A 30 4.70 -3.58 -2.94
CA LEU A 30 3.49 -2.93 -3.41
C LEU A 30 3.89 -1.89 -4.45
N THR A 31 3.36 -2.06 -5.67
CA THR A 31 3.59 -1.13 -6.78
C THR A 31 2.27 -0.41 -7.06
N PRO A 32 2.12 0.85 -6.64
CA PRO A 32 0.97 1.64 -6.99
C PRO A 32 0.86 1.82 -8.51
N GLU A 33 -0.36 1.84 -9.05
CA GLU A 33 -0.57 2.08 -10.48
C GLU A 33 -0.06 3.45 -10.95
N ARG A 34 -0.01 4.42 -10.03
CA ARG A 34 0.56 5.74 -10.24
C ARG A 34 1.42 6.08 -9.04
N ALA A 35 2.56 6.75 -9.28
CA ALA A 35 3.39 7.24 -8.21
C ALA A 35 2.56 8.08 -7.23
N ILE A 36 2.68 7.76 -5.95
CA ILE A 36 2.02 8.46 -4.85
C ILE A 36 3.03 9.33 -4.12
N MET A 37 2.58 10.44 -3.55
CA MET A 37 3.44 11.30 -2.74
C MET A 37 3.39 10.88 -1.28
N ILE A 38 4.53 10.53 -0.70
CA ILE A 38 4.69 10.20 0.72
C ILE A 38 5.78 11.12 1.26
N ASP A 39 5.43 11.95 2.25
CA ASP A 39 6.36 12.89 2.90
C ASP A 39 7.15 13.78 1.92
N GLY A 40 6.51 14.16 0.81
CA GLY A 40 7.10 14.99 -0.24
C GLY A 40 7.95 14.23 -1.27
N ALA A 41 8.15 12.92 -1.10
CA ALA A 41 8.79 12.06 -2.08
C ALA A 41 7.76 11.36 -2.96
N MET A 42 8.00 11.31 -4.28
CA MET A 42 7.23 10.46 -5.18
C MET A 42 7.67 9.01 -5.01
N THR A 43 6.71 8.11 -4.82
CA THR A 43 6.94 6.69 -4.56
C THR A 43 6.13 5.85 -5.53
N ASP A 44 6.81 5.06 -6.33
CA ASP A 44 6.25 4.13 -7.32
C ASP A 44 6.43 2.66 -6.91
N VAL A 45 7.24 2.38 -5.88
CA VAL A 45 7.44 1.05 -5.29
C VAL A 45 7.59 1.17 -3.78
N LEU A 46 6.90 0.30 -3.03
CA LEU A 46 7.05 0.17 -1.58
C LEU A 46 7.43 -1.26 -1.20
N HIS A 47 8.39 -1.37 -0.29
CA HIS A 47 8.75 -2.62 0.38
C HIS A 47 8.20 -2.63 1.82
N GLY A 48 8.36 -3.75 2.54
CA GLY A 48 7.73 -3.98 3.85
C GLY A 48 7.74 -2.80 4.83
N GLU A 49 8.85 -2.07 4.98
CA GLU A 49 8.91 -0.89 5.86
C GLU A 49 8.06 0.29 5.35
N GLY A 50 8.07 0.54 4.04
CA GLY A 50 7.22 1.57 3.42
C GLY A 50 5.74 1.22 3.50
N ILE A 51 5.39 -0.07 3.34
CA ILE A 51 4.02 -0.55 3.50
C ILE A 51 3.57 -0.41 4.98
N ALA A 52 4.45 -0.69 5.94
CA ALA A 52 4.18 -0.47 7.37
C ALA A 52 3.91 1.01 7.69
N ALA A 53 4.67 1.92 7.09
CA ALA A 53 4.47 3.36 7.24
C ALA A 53 3.10 3.81 6.69
N LEU A 54 2.64 3.24 5.57
CA LEU A 54 1.29 3.46 5.06
C LEU A 54 0.21 2.89 5.98
N ALA A 55 0.41 1.69 6.52
CA ALA A 55 -0.52 1.05 7.44
C ALA A 55 -0.82 1.93 8.66
N GLY A 56 0.20 2.59 9.23
CA GLY A 56 0.03 3.52 10.35
C GLY A 56 -0.75 4.81 10.02
N ARG A 57 -1.00 5.09 8.73
CA ARG A 57 -1.71 6.29 8.25
C ARG A 57 -3.13 5.99 7.74
N LEU A 58 -3.50 4.71 7.64
CA LEU A 58 -4.82 4.34 7.15
C LEU A 58 -5.90 4.71 8.17
N PRO A 59 -7.06 5.23 7.73
CA PRO A 59 -8.21 5.42 8.60
C PRO A 59 -8.70 4.07 9.14
N VAL A 60 -9.06 4.08 10.42
CA VAL A 60 -9.69 2.95 11.14
C VAL A 60 -11.13 2.74 10.72
#